data_AF-A0A817R627-F1
#
_entry.id   AF-A0A817R627-F1
#
_cell.length_a   1.000
_cell.length_b   1.000
_cell.length_c   1.000
_cell.angle_alpha   90.00
_cell.angle_beta   90.00
_cell.angle_gamma   90.00
#
_symmetry.space_group_name_H-M   'P 1'
#
loop_
_entity.id
_entity.type
_entity.pdbx_description
1 polymer ?
#
loop_
_entity_poly.entity_id
_entity_poly.type
_entity_poly.pdbx_seq_one_letter_code
_entity_poly.pdbx_strand_id
1 'polypeptide(L)'
;MQYKRNSSATIRLSLLAWITESTLCSRFGDPQRITLFGESAGAVSVGLHLLSPKSRPLFNNAILESSGPSAKWAVLTPQIAKYRSEKFLNVFTRYITER
;
A
#
# COMPACT_ATOMS: atom_id res chain seq x y z
N MET A 1 10.85 22.69 -12.66
CA MET A 1 11.03 21.26 -12.32
C MET A 1 10.66 21.04 -10.86
N GLN A 2 9.45 20.54 -10.58
CA GLN A 2 9.03 20.19 -9.20
C GLN A 2 9.07 18.68 -9.02
N TYR A 3 9.93 18.22 -8.12
CA TYR A 3 10.00 16.84 -7.67
C TYR A 3 8.76 16.55 -6.80
N LYS A 4 7.67 16.06 -7.39
CA LYS A 4 6.44 15.73 -6.66
C LYS A 4 6.65 14.42 -5.90
N ARG A 5 6.42 14.49 -4.57
CA ARG A 5 6.34 13.37 -3.62
C ARG A 5 5.57 12.17 -4.20
N ASN A 6 6.29 11.15 -4.65
CA ASN A 6 5.71 9.85 -4.98
C ASN A 6 5.42 9.09 -3.69
N SER A 7 4.23 9.32 -3.15
CA SER A 7 3.68 8.53 -2.05
C SER A 7 3.50 7.08 -2.49
N SER A 8 3.87 6.13 -1.64
CA SER A 8 3.87 4.68 -1.93
C SER A 8 2.52 4.13 -2.42
N ALA A 9 1.42 4.87 -2.22
CA ALA A 9 0.10 4.55 -2.76
C ALA A 9 0.03 4.68 -4.29
N THR A 10 0.69 5.69 -4.88
CA THR A 10 0.72 5.91 -6.33
C THR A 10 1.46 4.78 -7.04
N ILE A 11 2.57 4.31 -6.46
CA ILE A 11 3.38 3.20 -7.01
C ILE A 11 2.56 1.91 -7.08
N ARG A 12 1.71 1.65 -6.07
CA ARG A 12 0.87 0.44 -6.02
C ARG A 12 -0.26 0.47 -7.04
N LEU A 13 -0.89 1.62 -7.24
CA LEU A 13 -1.91 1.81 -8.27
C LEU A 13 -1.31 1.69 -9.67
N SER A 14 -0.13 2.28 -9.90
CA SER A 14 0.56 2.17 -11.19
C SER A 14 1.02 0.74 -11.48
N LEU A 15 1.40 -0.03 -10.45
CA LEU A 15 1.81 -1.42 -10.64
C LEU A 15 0.63 -2.32 -11.01
N LEU A 16 -0.52 -2.19 -10.32
CA LEU A 16 -1.73 -2.95 -10.67
C LEU A 16 -2.23 -2.61 -12.07
N ALA A 17 -2.29 -1.31 -12.42
CA ALA A 17 -2.65 -0.86 -13.76
C ALA A 17 -1.66 -1.39 -14.82
N TRP A 18 -0.36 -1.32 -14.54
CA TRP A 18 0.66 -1.83 -15.44
C TRP A 18 0.53 -3.34 -15.64
N ILE A 19 0.28 -4.14 -14.60
CA ILE A 19 0.09 -5.59 -14.73
C ILE A 19 -1.13 -5.88 -15.61
N THR A 20 -2.26 -5.21 -15.36
CA THR A 20 -3.49 -5.40 -16.16
C THR A 20 -3.34 -4.96 -17.62
N GLU A 21 -2.54 -3.93 -17.87
CA GLU A 21 -2.28 -3.41 -19.23
C GLU A 21 -1.11 -4.14 -19.91
N SER A 22 -0.26 -4.82 -19.13
CA SER A 22 0.91 -5.51 -19.65
C SER A 22 0.52 -6.75 -20.44
N THR A 23 1.27 -7.01 -21.51
CA THR A 23 1.17 -8.23 -22.32
C THR A 23 1.49 -9.50 -21.56
N LEU A 24 1.96 -9.41 -20.31
CA LEU A 24 2.20 -10.57 -19.43
C LEU A 24 0.87 -11.22 -19.03
N CYS A 25 -0.17 -10.43 -18.74
CA CYS A 25 -1.47 -10.94 -18.36
C CYS A 25 -2.16 -11.66 -19.53
N SER A 26 -2.00 -11.21 -20.77
CA SER A 26 -2.57 -11.88 -21.95
C SER A 26 -1.78 -13.11 -22.40
N ARG A 27 -0.49 -13.22 -22.02
CA ARG A 27 0.41 -14.29 -22.47
C ARG A 27 0.64 -15.40 -21.45
N PHE A 28 0.47 -15.12 -20.15
CA PHE A 28 0.75 -16.06 -19.06
C PHE A 28 -0.37 -16.16 -18.01
N GLY A 29 -1.51 -15.51 -18.23
CA GLY A 29 -2.61 -15.51 -17.26
C GLY A 29 -3.95 -15.17 -17.88
N ASP A 30 -4.94 -14.98 -17.02
CA ASP A 30 -6.24 -14.45 -17.39
C ASP A 30 -6.44 -13.11 -16.67
N PRO A 31 -6.53 -11.98 -17.40
CA PRO A 31 -6.77 -10.66 -16.82
C PRO A 31 -8.07 -10.60 -16.00
N GLN A 32 -9.04 -11.49 -16.25
CA GLN A 32 -10.30 -11.58 -15.50
C GLN A 32 -10.19 -12.42 -14.23
N ARG A 33 -9.02 -13.00 -13.92
CA ARG A 33 -8.81 -13.86 -12.75
C ARG A 33 -7.63 -13.40 -11.90
N ILE A 34 -7.46 -12.09 -11.78
CA ILE A 34 -6.42 -11.50 -10.95
C ILE A 34 -6.81 -11.64 -9.47
N THR A 35 -5.89 -12.20 -8.68
CA THR A 35 -6.04 -12.36 -7.23
C THR A 35 -4.99 -11.52 -6.52
N LEU A 36 -5.44 -10.60 -5.67
CA LEU A 36 -4.57 -9.76 -4.85
C LEU A 36 -4.37 -10.43 -3.48
N PHE A 37 -3.13 -10.78 -3.17
CA PHE A 37 -2.76 -11.46 -1.92
C PHE A 37 -1.90 -10.55 -1.02
N GLY A 38 -2.11 -10.64 0.29
CA GLY A 38 -1.21 -10.01 1.26
C GLY A 38 -1.36 -10.56 2.67
N GLU A 39 -0.26 -10.51 3.42
CA GLU A 39 -0.13 -10.93 4.82
C GLU A 39 0.19 -9.71 5.71
N SER A 40 -0.36 -9.66 6.93
CA SER A 40 -0.09 -8.60 7.92
C SER A 40 -0.35 -7.19 7.34
N ALA A 41 0.67 -6.32 7.25
CA ALA A 41 0.55 -5.00 6.63
C ALA A 41 0.19 -5.09 5.13
N GLY A 42 0.56 -6.19 4.48
CA GLY A 42 0.11 -6.55 3.14
C GLY A 42 -1.40 -6.82 3.09
N ALA A 43 -1.96 -7.58 4.03
CA ALA A 43 -3.40 -7.84 4.11
C ALA A 43 -4.21 -6.55 4.30
N VAL A 44 -3.70 -5.63 5.14
CA VAL A 44 -4.26 -4.26 5.25
C VAL A 44 -4.26 -3.55 3.92
N SER A 45 -3.15 -3.63 3.17
CA SER A 45 -3.01 -2.98 1.87
C SER A 45 -4.00 -3.53 0.85
N VAL A 46 -4.20 -4.86 0.80
CA VAL A 46 -5.24 -5.52 -0.01
C VAL A 46 -6.63 -5.03 0.39
N GLY A 47 -6.89 -4.96 1.69
CA GLY A 47 -8.14 -4.41 2.24
C GLY A 47 -8.42 -2.97 1.81
N LEU A 48 -7.40 -2.10 1.81
CA LEU A 48 -7.54 -0.72 1.32
C LEU A 48 -7.78 -0.66 -0.19
N HIS A 49 -7.21 -1.59 -0.95
CA HIS A 49 -7.47 -1.70 -2.39
C HIS A 49 -8.89 -2.17 -2.71
N LEU A 50 -9.48 -3.02 -1.86
CA LEU A 50 -10.90 -3.41 -1.94
C LEU A 50 -11.84 -2.22 -1.68
N LEU A 51 -11.47 -1.33 -0.75
CA LEU A 51 -12.28 -0.15 -0.39
C LEU A 51 -12.12 1.02 -1.38
N SER A 52 -11.00 1.07 -2.10
CA SER A 52 -10.69 2.15 -3.04
C SER A 52 -11.42 1.97 -4.38
N PRO A 53 -12.29 2.92 -4.80
CA PRO A 53 -13.00 2.84 -6.08
C PRO A 53 -12.07 2.79 -7.30
N LYS A 54 -10.85 3.31 -7.17
CA LYS A 54 -9.88 3.36 -8.27
C LYS A 54 -9.17 2.03 -8.51
N SER A 55 -8.95 1.24 -7.46
CA SER A 55 -8.23 -0.04 -7.58
C SER A 55 -9.14 -1.25 -7.57
N ARG A 56 -10.34 -1.14 -7.00
CA ARG A 56 -11.30 -2.26 -6.92
C ARG A 56 -11.59 -2.94 -8.26
N PRO A 57 -11.68 -2.23 -9.41
CA PRO A 57 -11.92 -2.87 -10.70
C PRO A 57 -10.72 -3.64 -11.27
N LEU A 58 -9.52 -3.48 -10.71
CA LEU A 58 -8.27 -4.03 -11.28
C LEU A 58 -8.00 -5.49 -10.87
N PHE A 59 -8.83 -6.08 -10.00
CA PHE A 59 -8.69 -7.45 -9.55
C PHE A 59 -10.05 -8.06 -9.18
N ASN A 60 -10.13 -9.38 -9.24
CA ASN A 60 -11.38 -10.12 -9.05
C ASN A 60 -11.45 -10.76 -7.67
N ASN A 61 -10.32 -11.28 -7.19
CA ASN A 61 -10.23 -11.99 -5.92
C ASN A 61 -9.24 -11.32 -4.97
N ALA A 62 -9.42 -11.51 -3.67
CA ALA A 62 -8.53 -11.01 -2.65
C ALA A 62 -8.32 -12.03 -1.54
N ILE A 63 -7.08 -12.17 -1.06
CA ILE A 63 -6.73 -12.99 0.09
C ILE A 63 -6.02 -12.11 1.11
N LEU A 64 -6.52 -12.12 2.34
CA LEU A 64 -6.02 -11.32 3.46
C LEU A 64 -5.63 -12.27 4.59
N GLU A 65 -4.34 -12.37 4.89
CA GLU A 65 -3.85 -13.18 6.01
C GLU A 65 -3.42 -12.31 7.20
N SER A 66 -3.78 -12.76 8.41
CA SER A 66 -3.32 -12.22 9.69
C SER A 66 -3.65 -10.74 9.98
N SER A 67 -4.37 -10.02 9.09
CA SER A 67 -4.86 -8.67 9.33
C SER A 67 -5.93 -8.23 8.31
N GLY A 68 -6.46 -7.01 8.47
CA GLY A 68 -7.44 -6.40 7.58
C GLY A 68 -7.54 -4.88 7.77
N PRO A 69 -8.28 -4.17 6.89
CA PRO A 69 -8.25 -2.70 6.82
C PRO A 69 -8.84 -2.02 8.08
N SER A 70 -9.59 -2.76 8.90
CA SER A 70 -10.16 -2.30 10.17
C SER A 70 -9.23 -2.45 11.38
N ALA A 71 -8.03 -3.03 11.21
CA ALA A 71 -7.10 -3.17 12.33
C ALA A 71 -6.73 -1.79 12.90
N LYS A 72 -6.68 -1.67 14.24
CA LYS A 72 -6.46 -0.37 14.91
C LYS A 72 -5.15 0.33 14.52
N TRP A 73 -4.17 -0.44 14.06
CA TRP A 73 -2.87 0.06 13.60
C TRP A 73 -2.81 0.33 12.09
N ALA A 74 -3.81 -0.11 11.31
CA ALA A 74 -3.81 -0.11 9.85
C ALA A 74 -3.86 1.30 9.24
N VAL A 75 -4.71 2.16 9.79
CA VAL A 75 -4.95 3.50 9.26
C VAL A 75 -4.89 4.50 10.40
N LEU A 76 -4.03 5.50 10.25
CA LEU A 76 -3.87 6.61 11.19
C LEU A 76 -4.25 7.91 10.50
N THR A 77 -4.72 8.87 11.29
CA THR A 77 -4.94 10.22 10.76
C THR A 77 -3.59 10.87 10.39
N PRO A 78 -3.56 11.77 9.39
CA PRO A 78 -2.34 12.48 9.01
C PRO A 78 -1.65 13.19 10.19
N GLN A 79 -2.44 13.69 11.15
CA GLN A 79 -1.95 14.36 12.35
C GLN A 79 -1.17 13.39 13.25
N ILE A 80 -1.72 12.20 13.51
CA ILE A 80 -1.07 11.17 14.34
C ILE A 80 0.16 10.62 13.63
N ALA A 81 0.09 10.38 12.32
CA ALA A 81 1.22 9.91 11.52
C ALA A 81 2.39 10.90 11.58
N LYS A 82 2.12 12.21 11.40
CA LYS A 82 3.12 13.27 11.52
C LYS A 82 3.75 13.30 12.91
N TYR A 83 2.93 13.32 13.95
CA TYR A 83 3.40 13.34 15.34
C TYR A 83 4.32 12.15 15.66
N ARG A 84 3.94 10.93 15.25
CA ARG A 84 4.76 9.72 15.46
C ARG A 84 6.10 9.80 14.73
N SER A 85 6.10 10.29 13.49
CA SER A 85 7.34 10.46 12.71
C SER A 85 8.28 11.50 13.33
N GLU A 86 7.75 12.62 13.82
CA GLU A 86 8.55 13.65 14.51
C GLU A 86 9.15 13.12 15.82
N LYS A 87 8.36 12.37 16.60
CA LYS A 87 8.87 11.72 17.81
C LYS A 87 9.98 10.71 17.52
N PHE A 88 9.80 9.87 16.49
CA PHE A 88 10.83 8.93 16.06
C PHE A 88 12.11 9.65 15.65
N LEU A 89 12.00 10.69 14.81
CA LEU A 89 13.15 11.46 14.36
C LEU A 89 13.93 12.07 15.53
N ASN A 90 13.24 12.65 16.51
CA ASN A 90 13.89 13.23 17.68
C ASN A 90 14.68 12.19 18.48
N VAL A 91 14.11 10.99 18.71
CA VAL A 91 14.82 9.90 19.42
C VAL A 91 16.01 9.42 18.60
N PHE A 92 15.82 9.22 17.30
CA PHE A 92 16.85 8.72 16.40
C PHE A 92 18.02 9.70 16.26
N THR A 93 17.74 10.99 16.04
CA THR A 93 18.77 12.03 15.96
C THR A 93 19.57 12.10 17.25
N ARG A 94 18.90 12.10 18.41
CA ARG A 94 19.55 12.12 19.72
C ARG A 94 20.50 10.93 19.91
N TYR A 95 20.06 9.73 19.52
CA TYR A 95 20.89 8.52 19.59
C TYR A 95 22.15 8.59 18.73
N ILE A 96 22.10 9.29 17.58
CA ILE A 96 23.24 9.42 16.67
C ILE A 96 24.18 10.56 17.11
N THR A 97 23.64 11.67 17.62
CA THR A 97 24.43 12.85 17.97
C THR A 97 25.05 12.79 19.37
N GLU A 98 24.45 12.03 20.29
CA GLU A 98 24.96 11.85 21.66
C GLU A 98 25.85 10.59 21.81
N ARG A 99 26.33 10.02 20.69
CA ARG A 99 27.39 8.99 20.66
C ARG A 99 28.73 9.57 20.23
#